data_AF-A0A6L3VKB7-F1
#
_entry.id   AF-A0A6L3VKB7-F1
#
_cell.length_a   1.000
_cell.length_b   1.000
_cell.length_c   1.000
_cell.angle_alpha   90.00
_cell.angle_beta   90.00
_cell.angle_gamma   90.00
#
_symmetry.space_group_name_H-M   'P 1'
#
loop_
_entity.id
_entity.type
_entity.pdbx_description
1 polymer ?
#
loop_
_entity_poly.entity_id
_entity_poly.type
_entity_poly.pdbx_seq_one_letter_code
_entity_poly.pdbx_strand_id
1 'polypeptide(L)'
;MPSPPAPEPLVLRPSLVRWAAWNLAFAAVLLFVLALLVVGGTWGLALLPLAPAVVPWLVSSSRMPPWRWTLVDAHGVTIHGGRTNGRIPWADIGGISFLPRGAGPPGYGLFVGTRGAMVPVPYRSLGLFARGRRMDALLKDLLARSGPHRAHIRTSAPGPWARAGTRVATCVLGVVLVGGAFLIVQVASPWTQPWWPGRDEASRLPGGCAVLDQAALARYVPGAPAAGDGPVGADASDDRTCAWGTDHGPPKLGVQLERSSRGIGAGGGASERAHHLFRLRADATCPSRTPGLGDEACTGVDGDGDQARARVVVRRGNVLVTVDYTAAEPAARASSDARRLAGLVLSSVTFE
;
A
#
# COMPACT_ATOMS: atom_id res chain seq x y z
N MET A 1 -8.31 -30.63 66.57
CA MET A 1 -7.47 -30.27 65.40
C MET A 1 -8.11 -29.07 64.71
N PRO A 2 -7.41 -27.95 64.52
CA PRO A 2 -7.96 -26.81 63.80
C PRO A 2 -8.23 -27.21 62.34
N SER A 3 -9.43 -26.87 61.85
CA SER A 3 -9.77 -27.06 60.43
C SER A 3 -8.74 -26.32 59.57
N PRO A 4 -8.23 -26.94 58.49
CA PRO A 4 -7.29 -26.27 57.61
C PRO A 4 -7.92 -24.97 57.07
N PRO A 5 -7.15 -23.90 56.91
CA PRO A 5 -7.66 -22.63 56.42
C PRO A 5 -8.29 -22.81 55.04
N ALA A 6 -9.46 -22.19 54.83
CA ALA A 6 -10.15 -22.26 53.55
C ALA A 6 -9.26 -21.69 52.43
N PRO A 7 -9.20 -22.35 51.26
CA PRO A 7 -8.36 -21.89 50.16
C PRO A 7 -8.81 -20.51 49.66
N GLU A 8 -7.88 -19.56 49.61
CA GLU A 8 -8.11 -18.18 49.15
C GLU A 8 -8.79 -18.16 47.77
N PRO A 9 -9.86 -17.37 47.53
CA PRO A 9 -10.64 -17.43 46.30
C PRO A 9 -9.80 -17.18 45.04
N LEU A 10 -10.01 -17.98 44.00
CA LEU A 10 -9.32 -17.82 42.72
C LEU A 10 -10.05 -16.77 41.87
N VAL A 11 -9.38 -15.64 41.63
CA VAL A 11 -9.92 -14.54 40.82
C VAL A 11 -9.40 -14.64 39.39
N LEU A 12 -10.31 -14.92 38.46
CA LEU A 12 -10.05 -15.00 37.03
C LEU A 12 -10.42 -13.67 36.37
N ARG A 13 -9.44 -12.98 35.78
CA ARG A 13 -9.64 -11.74 35.02
C ARG A 13 -9.21 -11.91 33.56
N PRO A 14 -9.95 -11.33 32.60
CA PRO A 14 -9.47 -11.17 31.24
C PRO A 14 -8.27 -10.21 31.24
N SER A 15 -7.40 -10.35 30.22
CA SER A 15 -6.27 -9.44 30.07
C SER A 15 -6.71 -8.18 29.34
N LEU A 16 -6.73 -7.04 30.04
CA LEU A 16 -7.04 -5.72 29.46
C LEU A 16 -6.13 -5.42 28.28
N VAL A 17 -4.81 -5.63 28.44
CA VAL A 17 -3.80 -5.38 27.42
C VAL A 17 -4.05 -6.19 26.15
N ARG A 18 -4.33 -7.49 26.26
CA ARG A 18 -4.61 -8.33 25.09
C ARG A 18 -5.93 -7.95 24.43
N TRP A 19 -6.95 -7.62 25.21
CA TRP A 19 -8.22 -7.14 24.67
C TRP A 19 -8.01 -5.84 23.87
N ALA A 20 -7.30 -4.87 24.43
CA ALA A 20 -7.00 -3.61 23.76
C ALA A 20 -6.17 -3.82 22.47
N ALA A 21 -5.09 -4.60 22.56
CA ALA A 21 -4.23 -4.90 21.40
C ALA A 21 -5.01 -5.56 20.24
N TRP A 22 -5.93 -6.48 20.54
CA TRP A 22 -6.75 -7.12 19.52
C TRP A 22 -7.78 -6.17 18.89
N ASN A 23 -8.43 -5.33 19.69
CA ASN A 23 -9.35 -4.33 19.14
C ASN A 23 -8.62 -3.29 18.28
N LEU A 24 -7.41 -2.89 18.67
CA LEU A 24 -6.56 -1.99 17.89
C LEU A 24 -6.10 -2.62 16.57
N ALA A 25 -5.57 -3.85 16.60
CA ALA A 25 -5.16 -4.56 15.39
C ALA A 25 -6.34 -4.72 14.41
N PHE A 26 -7.52 -5.02 14.93
CA PHE A 26 -8.72 -5.15 14.11
C PHE A 26 -9.21 -3.80 13.56
N ALA A 27 -9.22 -2.75 14.38
CA ALA A 27 -9.56 -1.41 13.91
C ALA A 27 -8.62 -0.96 12.77
N ALA A 28 -7.33 -1.28 12.88
CA ALA A 28 -6.37 -1.04 11.81
C ALA A 28 -6.71 -1.83 10.53
N VAL A 29 -7.06 -3.12 10.63
CA VAL A 29 -7.49 -3.93 9.47
C VAL A 29 -8.78 -3.38 8.85
N LEU A 30 -9.75 -2.98 9.66
CA LEU A 30 -11.01 -2.41 9.18
C LEU A 30 -10.78 -1.07 8.47
N LEU A 31 -9.99 -0.17 9.07
CA LEU A 31 -9.61 1.11 8.44
C LEU A 31 -8.84 0.89 7.15
N PHE A 32 -7.98 -0.13 7.11
CA PHE A 32 -7.26 -0.51 5.90
C PHE A 32 -8.19 -0.99 4.79
N VAL A 33 -9.15 -1.88 5.10
CA VAL A 33 -10.16 -2.35 4.14
C VAL A 33 -11.04 -1.20 3.66
N LEU A 34 -11.44 -0.29 4.55
CA LEU A 34 -12.18 0.92 4.20
C LEU A 34 -11.37 1.86 3.30
N ALA A 35 -10.08 2.05 3.58
CA ALA A 35 -9.20 2.85 2.73
C ALA A 35 -9.07 2.25 1.33
N LEU A 36 -8.93 0.92 1.22
CA LEU A 36 -8.92 0.22 -0.07
C LEU A 36 -10.25 0.37 -0.82
N LEU A 37 -11.39 0.35 -0.13
CA LEU A 37 -12.71 0.60 -0.73
C LEU A 37 -12.82 2.02 -1.29
N VAL A 38 -12.30 3.02 -0.58
CA VAL A 38 -12.35 4.44 -1.00
C VAL A 38 -11.39 4.72 -2.16
N VAL A 39 -10.17 4.16 -2.13
CA VAL A 39 -9.14 4.41 -3.15
C VAL A 39 -9.31 3.53 -4.39
N GLY A 40 -9.78 2.29 -4.23
CA GLY A 40 -9.79 1.27 -5.27
C GLY A 40 -10.98 1.29 -6.23
N GLY A 41 -11.99 2.13 -6.01
CA GLY A 41 -13.19 2.18 -6.86
C GLY A 41 -13.87 0.81 -6.98
N THR A 42 -14.06 0.30 -8.20
CA THR A 42 -14.72 -0.99 -8.48
C THR A 42 -14.00 -2.20 -7.86
N TRP A 43 -12.70 -2.12 -7.60
CA TRP A 43 -11.94 -3.17 -6.91
C TRP A 43 -12.29 -3.31 -5.43
N GLY A 44 -12.84 -2.26 -4.82
CA GLY A 44 -13.32 -2.30 -3.45
C GLY A 44 -14.42 -3.35 -3.23
N LEU A 45 -15.26 -3.61 -4.24
CA LEU A 45 -16.31 -4.63 -4.18
C LEU A 45 -15.75 -6.06 -4.01
N ALA A 46 -14.50 -6.32 -4.41
CA ALA A 46 -13.86 -7.62 -4.19
C ALA A 46 -13.55 -7.89 -2.70
N LEU A 47 -13.56 -6.86 -1.84
CA LEU A 47 -13.30 -6.97 -0.41
C LEU A 47 -14.58 -7.08 0.43
N LEU A 48 -15.76 -6.89 -0.18
CA LEU A 48 -17.07 -7.10 0.47
C LEU A 48 -17.24 -8.49 1.13
N PRO A 49 -16.66 -9.59 0.61
CA PRO A 49 -16.72 -10.91 1.27
C PRO A 49 -16.02 -10.97 2.63
N LEU A 50 -15.19 -9.97 2.99
CA LEU A 50 -14.55 -9.88 4.30
C LEU A 50 -15.47 -9.27 5.36
N ALA A 51 -16.51 -8.52 4.97
CA ALA A 51 -17.50 -7.95 5.89
C ALA A 51 -18.22 -9.00 6.79
N PRO A 52 -18.62 -10.19 6.30
CA PRO A 52 -19.17 -11.23 7.16
C PRO A 52 -18.17 -11.83 8.16
N ALA A 53 -16.87 -11.59 8.05
CA ALA A 53 -15.90 -11.93 9.10
C ALA A 53 -15.85 -10.88 10.22
N VAL A 54 -16.22 -9.63 9.92
CA VAL A 54 -16.20 -8.48 10.86
C VAL A 54 -17.36 -8.54 11.86
N VAL A 55 -18.56 -8.90 11.39
CA VAL A 55 -19.78 -8.91 12.22
C VAL A 55 -19.72 -9.93 13.37
N PRO A 56 -19.35 -11.22 13.14
CA PRO A 56 -19.19 -12.19 14.22
C PRO A 56 -18.14 -11.78 15.25
N TRP A 57 -17.10 -11.06 14.81
CA TRP A 57 -16.05 -10.56 15.68
C TRP A 57 -16.53 -9.43 16.60
N LEU A 58 -17.27 -8.44 16.07
CA LEU A 58 -17.91 -7.39 16.87
C LEU A 58 -18.91 -7.96 17.89
N VAL A 59 -19.64 -9.00 17.50
CA VAL A 59 -20.56 -9.73 18.40
C VAL A 59 -19.79 -10.51 19.48
N SER A 60 -18.61 -11.06 19.16
CA SER A 60 -17.77 -11.74 20.14
C SER A 60 -17.10 -10.78 21.12
N SER A 61 -16.54 -9.66 20.64
CA SER A 61 -15.84 -8.68 21.47
C SER A 61 -16.77 -7.97 22.45
N SER A 62 -18.02 -7.70 22.04
CA SER A 62 -19.08 -7.15 22.90
C SER A 62 -19.59 -8.13 23.96
N ARG A 63 -19.46 -9.46 23.76
CA ARG A 63 -19.89 -10.48 24.73
C ARG A 63 -18.91 -10.72 25.88
N MET A 64 -17.65 -10.30 25.74
CA MET A 64 -16.59 -10.50 26.74
C MET A 64 -15.80 -9.21 27.05
N PRO A 65 -16.47 -8.20 27.61
CA PRO A 65 -15.80 -6.97 27.98
C PRO A 65 -14.72 -7.17 29.07
N PRO A 66 -13.69 -6.31 29.09
CA PRO A 66 -12.52 -6.48 29.94
C PRO A 66 -12.81 -6.28 31.45
N TRP A 67 -13.96 -5.72 31.80
CA TRP A 67 -14.41 -5.57 33.18
C TRP A 67 -15.13 -6.79 33.75
N ARG A 68 -15.41 -7.83 32.95
CA ARG A 68 -15.96 -9.09 33.48
C ARG A 68 -14.87 -9.85 34.22
N TRP A 69 -15.19 -10.44 35.35
CA TRP A 69 -14.27 -11.30 36.09
C TRP A 69 -15.02 -12.46 36.73
N THR A 70 -14.30 -13.46 37.19
CA THR A 70 -14.90 -14.64 37.82
C THR A 70 -14.20 -14.94 39.12
N LEU A 71 -14.98 -15.15 40.17
CA LEU A 71 -14.52 -15.63 41.45
C LEU A 71 -14.84 -17.12 41.56
N VAL A 72 -13.83 -17.94 41.85
CA VAL A 72 -13.98 -19.37 42.07
C VAL A 72 -13.59 -19.68 43.51
N ASP A 73 -14.57 -20.08 44.30
CA ASP A 73 -14.43 -20.37 45.73
C ASP A 73 -14.97 -21.78 46.05
N ALA A 74 -15.04 -22.14 47.34
CA ALA A 74 -15.56 -23.42 47.78
C ALA A 74 -17.07 -23.61 47.53
N HIS A 75 -17.80 -22.53 47.26
CA HIS A 75 -19.25 -22.54 47.09
C HIS A 75 -19.65 -22.61 45.61
N GLY A 76 -18.77 -22.19 44.69
CA GLY A 76 -18.99 -22.32 43.26
C GLY A 76 -18.21 -21.32 42.43
N VAL A 77 -18.79 -21.00 41.27
CA VAL A 77 -18.24 -20.05 40.30
C VAL A 77 -19.17 -18.84 40.22
N THR A 78 -18.68 -17.69 40.65
CA THR A 78 -19.41 -16.41 40.59
C THR A 78 -18.90 -15.57 39.44
N ILE A 79 -19.75 -15.25 38.48
CA ILE A 79 -19.41 -14.42 37.31
C ILE A 79 -19.87 -12.99 37.59
N HIS A 80 -18.92 -12.06 37.54
CA HIS A 80 -19.15 -10.64 37.74
C HIS A 80 -18.98 -9.85 36.44
N GLY A 81 -19.86 -8.89 36.21
CA GLY A 81 -19.80 -7.96 35.08
C GLY A 81 -20.68 -8.41 33.90
N GLY A 82 -21.62 -7.56 33.50
CA GLY A 82 -22.63 -7.81 32.46
C GLY A 82 -24.06 -7.56 32.98
N ARG A 83 -25.09 -7.96 32.22
CA ARG A 83 -26.51 -7.92 32.64
C ARG A 83 -26.88 -8.98 33.68
N THR A 84 -26.03 -9.97 33.92
CA THR A 84 -26.27 -11.06 34.87
C THR A 84 -25.05 -11.26 35.76
N ASN A 85 -25.20 -10.92 37.05
CA ASN A 85 -24.34 -11.45 38.10
C ASN A 85 -24.97 -12.76 38.54
N GLY A 86 -24.22 -13.86 38.43
CA GLY A 86 -24.74 -15.19 38.72
C GLY A 86 -23.70 -16.02 39.43
N ARG A 87 -24.12 -16.72 40.48
CA ARG A 87 -23.35 -17.77 41.14
C ARG A 87 -23.87 -19.11 40.64
N ILE A 88 -22.95 -19.94 40.14
CA ILE A 88 -23.22 -21.31 39.75
C ILE A 88 -22.60 -22.19 40.83
N PRO A 89 -23.41 -22.87 41.68
CA PRO A 89 -22.88 -23.71 42.74
C PRO A 89 -22.23 -24.96 42.13
N TRP A 90 -21.23 -25.52 42.83
CA TRP A 90 -20.51 -26.71 42.34
C TRP A 90 -21.41 -27.91 42.08
N ALA A 91 -22.50 -28.06 42.84
CA ALA A 91 -23.49 -29.11 42.66
C ALA A 91 -24.20 -29.06 41.29
N ASP A 92 -24.27 -27.89 40.66
CA ASP A 92 -24.91 -27.69 39.36
C ASP A 92 -23.92 -27.83 38.19
N ILE A 93 -22.61 -27.90 38.48
CA ILE A 93 -21.56 -27.99 37.48
C ILE A 93 -21.32 -29.46 37.11
N GLY A 94 -21.78 -29.85 35.94
CA GLY A 94 -21.57 -31.19 35.39
C GLY A 94 -20.27 -31.35 34.60
N GLY A 95 -19.63 -30.24 34.21
CA GLY A 95 -18.36 -30.32 33.48
C GLY A 95 -17.62 -29.01 33.34
N ILE A 96 -16.31 -29.13 33.10
CA ILE A 96 -15.40 -28.02 32.79
C ILE A 96 -14.72 -28.34 31.45
N SER A 97 -14.91 -27.47 30.47
CA SER A 97 -14.42 -27.68 29.11
C SER A 97 -13.59 -26.51 28.63
N PHE A 98 -12.48 -26.80 27.94
CA PHE A 98 -11.73 -25.80 27.19
C PHE A 98 -12.09 -25.90 25.71
N LEU A 99 -12.85 -24.93 25.21
CA LEU A 99 -13.30 -24.89 23.82
C LEU A 99 -12.60 -23.76 23.07
N PRO A 100 -12.37 -23.91 21.74
CA PRO A 100 -11.96 -22.79 20.91
C PRO A 100 -12.90 -21.61 21.13
N ARG A 101 -12.35 -20.43 21.39
CA ARG A 101 -13.13 -19.21 21.22
C ARG A 101 -13.47 -19.14 19.74
N GLY A 102 -14.76 -19.00 19.40
CA GLY A 102 -15.26 -18.90 18.03
C GLY A 102 -14.72 -17.65 17.32
N ALA A 103 -15.58 -16.69 16.97
CA ALA A 103 -15.18 -15.47 16.27
C ALA A 103 -14.43 -14.45 17.17
N GLY A 104 -13.38 -14.86 17.88
CA GLY A 104 -12.60 -14.00 18.79
C GLY A 104 -11.09 -14.23 18.69
N PRO A 105 -10.30 -13.68 19.62
CA PRO A 105 -8.85 -13.90 19.65
C PRO A 105 -8.52 -15.39 19.63
N PRO A 106 -7.56 -15.83 18.80
CA PRO A 106 -7.23 -17.24 18.69
C PRO A 106 -6.78 -17.82 20.03
N GLY A 107 -7.31 -19.00 20.36
CA GLY A 107 -7.04 -19.69 21.61
C GLY A 107 -8.28 -20.30 22.24
N TYR A 108 -8.15 -20.69 23.51
CA TYR A 108 -9.17 -21.47 24.20
C TYR A 108 -9.81 -20.67 25.34
N GLY A 109 -11.13 -20.76 25.41
CA GLY A 109 -11.95 -20.24 26.51
C GLY A 109 -12.30 -21.34 27.50
N LEU A 110 -12.49 -20.95 28.77
CA LEU A 110 -12.98 -21.84 29.83
C LEU A 110 -14.51 -21.80 29.82
N PHE A 111 -15.15 -22.96 29.79
CA PHE A 111 -16.60 -23.13 29.85
C PHE A 111 -16.96 -24.05 31.00
N VAL A 112 -18.02 -23.67 31.71
CA VAL A 112 -18.61 -24.46 32.79
C VAL A 112 -19.96 -24.97 32.29
N GLY A 113 -20.10 -26.29 32.21
CA GLY A 113 -21.34 -26.96 31.85
C GLY A 113 -22.25 -27.11 33.06
N THR A 114 -23.45 -26.57 32.98
CA THR A 114 -24.54 -26.79 33.94
C THR A 114 -25.60 -27.74 33.34
N ARG A 115 -26.64 -28.10 34.11
CA ARG A 115 -27.77 -28.92 33.62
C ARG A 115 -28.51 -28.20 32.47
N GLY A 116 -28.02 -28.36 31.25
CA GLY A 116 -28.63 -27.87 30.01
C GLY A 116 -27.89 -26.73 29.29
N ALA A 117 -26.83 -26.13 29.86
CA ALA A 117 -26.13 -25.02 29.20
C ALA A 117 -24.62 -25.04 29.44
N MET A 118 -23.84 -24.56 28.45
CA MET A 118 -22.43 -24.22 28.65
C MET A 118 -22.28 -22.73 28.86
N VAL A 119 -21.82 -22.34 30.05
CA VAL A 119 -21.61 -20.95 30.42
C VAL A 119 -20.15 -20.57 30.19
N PRO A 120 -19.85 -19.56 29.34
CA PRO A 120 -18.49 -19.09 29.16
C PRO A 120 -18.00 -18.38 30.43
N VAL A 121 -16.84 -18.78 30.94
CA VAL A 121 -16.19 -18.14 32.08
C VAL A 121 -15.27 -17.03 31.58
N PRO A 122 -15.45 -15.78 32.04
CA PRO A 122 -14.52 -14.69 31.78
C PRO A 122 -13.10 -15.03 32.27
N TYR A 123 -12.27 -15.50 31.35
CA TYR A 123 -10.88 -15.84 31.64
C TYR A 123 -9.95 -15.40 30.49
N ARG A 124 -8.69 -15.12 30.86
CA ARG A 124 -7.60 -14.86 29.91
C ARG A 124 -7.49 -16.05 28.96
N SER A 125 -7.56 -15.81 27.65
CA SER A 125 -7.38 -16.89 26.68
C SER A 125 -6.07 -17.62 26.93
N LEU A 126 -6.17 -18.95 27.01
CA LEU A 126 -5.01 -19.81 26.92
C LEU A 126 -4.55 -19.76 25.47
N GLY A 127 -3.24 -19.59 25.26
CA GLY A 127 -2.69 -19.35 23.93
C GLY A 127 -3.07 -20.43 22.91
N LEU A 128 -2.75 -20.15 21.64
CA LEU A 128 -2.99 -20.99 20.45
C LEU A 128 -2.65 -22.49 20.63
N PHE A 129 -1.71 -22.81 21.52
CA PHE A 129 -1.30 -24.17 21.84
C PHE A 129 -1.80 -24.54 23.25
N ALA A 130 -3.06 -24.95 23.37
CA ALA A 130 -3.69 -25.30 24.65
C ALA A 130 -3.25 -26.63 25.26
N ARG A 131 -1.94 -26.75 25.50
CA ARG A 131 -1.38 -27.70 26.46
C ARG A 131 -0.18 -27.08 27.17
N GLY A 132 -0.32 -25.80 27.51
CA GLY A 132 0.66 -25.13 28.36
C GLY A 132 0.45 -25.54 29.81
N ARG A 133 1.54 -25.68 30.58
CA ARG A 133 1.54 -25.94 32.04
C ARG A 133 0.52 -25.10 32.81
N ARG A 134 0.20 -23.90 32.30
CA ARG A 134 -0.79 -22.98 32.85
C ARG A 134 -2.25 -23.46 32.75
N MET A 135 -2.63 -24.17 31.69
CA MET A 135 -3.98 -24.72 31.55
C MET A 135 -4.19 -25.86 32.55
N ASP A 136 -3.19 -26.75 32.65
CA ASP A 136 -3.24 -27.88 33.56
C ASP A 136 -3.21 -27.42 35.02
N ALA A 137 -2.40 -26.40 35.34
CA ALA A 137 -2.39 -25.75 36.66
C ALA A 137 -3.76 -25.14 37.00
N LEU A 138 -4.37 -24.40 36.06
CA LEU A 138 -5.69 -23.83 36.28
C LEU A 138 -6.77 -24.90 36.49
N LEU A 139 -6.75 -25.95 35.66
CA LEU A 139 -7.70 -27.05 35.81
C LEU A 139 -7.52 -27.77 37.15
N LYS A 140 -6.27 -28.00 37.55
CA LYS A 140 -5.93 -28.58 38.85
C LYS A 140 -6.46 -27.72 40.01
N ASP A 141 -6.27 -26.40 39.94
CA ASP A 141 -6.74 -25.46 40.97
C ASP A 141 -8.27 -25.41 41.03
N LEU A 142 -8.96 -25.43 39.88
CA LEU A 142 -10.42 -25.48 39.81
C LEU A 142 -10.97 -26.77 40.42
N LEU A 143 -10.36 -27.92 40.08
CA LEU A 143 -10.77 -29.22 40.62
C LEU A 143 -10.44 -29.39 42.11
N ALA A 144 -9.39 -28.73 42.61
CA ALA A 144 -9.08 -28.73 44.04
C ALA A 144 -10.16 -27.97 44.83
N ARG A 145 -10.69 -26.89 44.25
CA ARG A 145 -11.69 -26.02 44.88
C ARG A 145 -13.11 -26.55 44.84
N SER A 146 -13.42 -27.45 43.91
CA SER A 146 -14.72 -28.13 43.87
C SER A 146 -14.89 -29.18 44.97
N GLY A 147 -13.81 -29.55 45.66
CA GLY A 147 -13.82 -30.43 46.82
C GLY A 147 -14.54 -31.76 46.54
N PRO A 148 -15.60 -32.11 47.30
CA PRO A 148 -16.31 -33.38 47.14
C PRO A 148 -17.01 -33.52 45.78
N HIS A 149 -17.35 -32.39 45.12
CA HIS A 149 -18.02 -32.41 43.82
C HIS A 149 -17.08 -32.77 42.66
N ARG A 150 -15.77 -32.82 42.88
CA ARG A 150 -14.77 -33.16 41.87
C ARG A 150 -15.07 -34.46 41.13
N ALA A 151 -15.56 -35.47 41.83
CA ALA A 151 -15.84 -36.79 41.26
C ALA A 151 -16.95 -36.76 40.18
N HIS A 152 -17.76 -35.70 40.12
CA HIS A 152 -18.89 -35.58 39.20
C HIS A 152 -18.61 -34.60 38.05
N ILE A 153 -17.50 -33.87 38.10
CA ILE A 153 -17.15 -32.87 37.09
C ILE A 153 -16.36 -33.55 35.96
N ARG A 154 -16.97 -33.60 34.77
CA ARG A 154 -16.27 -34.08 33.57
C ARG A 154 -15.34 -32.99 33.04
N THR A 155 -14.08 -33.35 32.78
CA THR A 155 -13.12 -32.41 32.17
C THR A 155 -12.88 -32.76 30.71
N SER A 156 -13.12 -31.80 29.81
CA SER A 156 -12.86 -31.98 28.37
C SER A 156 -11.67 -31.14 27.94
N ALA A 157 -10.59 -31.81 27.55
CA ALA A 157 -9.45 -31.17 26.89
C ALA A 157 -9.80 -30.84 25.43
N PRO A 158 -9.14 -29.83 24.84
CA PRO A 158 -9.39 -29.46 23.46
C PRO A 158 -9.02 -30.58 22.50
N GLY A 159 -9.99 -30.99 21.67
CA GLY A 159 -9.82 -32.05 20.68
C GLY A 159 -8.73 -31.75 19.64
N PRO A 160 -8.22 -32.76 18.92
CA PRO A 160 -7.21 -32.58 17.87
C PRO A 160 -7.69 -31.63 16.76
N TRP A 161 -8.97 -31.70 16.38
CA TRP A 161 -9.58 -30.83 15.36
C TRP A 161 -9.61 -29.35 15.75
N ALA A 162 -9.90 -29.07 17.01
CA ALA A 162 -9.86 -27.71 17.55
C ALA A 162 -8.46 -27.07 17.46
N ARG A 163 -7.40 -27.89 17.60
CA ARG A 163 -6.00 -27.44 17.47
C ARG A 163 -5.61 -27.19 16.02
N ALA A 164 -6.12 -28.02 15.09
CA ALA A 164 -5.90 -27.83 13.67
C ALA A 164 -6.56 -26.53 13.18
N GLY A 165 -7.81 -26.26 13.57
CA GLY A 165 -8.55 -25.06 13.14
C GLY A 165 -7.84 -23.75 13.50
N THR A 166 -7.27 -23.64 14.70
CA THR A 166 -6.54 -22.42 15.10
C THR A 166 -5.23 -22.21 14.35
N ARG A 167 -4.55 -23.30 13.95
CA ARG A 167 -3.34 -23.21 13.12
C ARG A 167 -3.69 -22.73 11.71
N VAL A 168 -4.72 -23.33 11.10
CA VAL A 168 -5.21 -22.93 9.78
C VAL A 168 -5.62 -21.45 9.79
N ALA A 169 -6.39 -21.00 10.78
CA ALA A 169 -6.79 -19.60 10.88
C ALA A 169 -5.60 -18.63 10.97
N THR A 170 -4.55 -19.01 11.70
CA THR A 170 -3.33 -18.19 11.83
C THR A 170 -2.54 -18.16 10.52
N CYS A 171 -2.40 -19.29 9.84
CA CYS A 171 -1.74 -19.36 8.53
C CYS A 171 -2.50 -18.53 7.50
N VAL A 172 -3.84 -18.66 7.46
CA VAL A 172 -4.69 -17.88 6.55
C VAL A 172 -4.54 -16.38 6.83
N LEU A 173 -4.58 -15.96 8.10
CA LEU A 173 -4.37 -14.55 8.43
C LEU A 173 -2.98 -14.05 8.01
N GLY A 174 -1.94 -14.84 8.23
CA GLY A 174 -0.58 -14.51 7.79
C GLY A 174 -0.48 -14.36 6.27
N VAL A 175 -1.08 -15.30 5.51
CA VAL A 175 -1.14 -15.26 4.05
C VAL A 175 -1.93 -14.04 3.56
N VAL A 176 -3.05 -13.72 4.19
CA VAL A 176 -3.86 -12.54 3.84
C VAL A 176 -3.09 -11.24 4.10
N LEU A 177 -2.39 -11.13 5.23
CA LEU A 177 -1.61 -9.93 5.55
C LEU A 177 -0.40 -9.76 4.61
N VAL A 178 0.37 -10.83 4.39
CA VAL A 178 1.55 -10.79 3.50
C VAL A 178 1.13 -10.61 2.04
N GLY A 179 0.13 -11.36 1.59
CA GLY A 179 -0.42 -11.25 0.24
C GLY A 179 -1.07 -9.89 -0.01
N GLY A 180 -1.77 -9.34 0.99
CA GLY A 180 -2.32 -7.99 0.94
C GLY A 180 -1.23 -6.92 0.81
N ALA A 181 -0.19 -6.98 1.64
CA ALA A 181 0.94 -6.06 1.55
C ALA A 181 1.64 -6.14 0.18
N PHE A 182 1.84 -7.36 -0.33
CA PHE A 182 2.41 -7.58 -1.66
C PHE A 182 1.54 -6.98 -2.77
N LEU A 183 0.21 -7.16 -2.69
CA LEU A 183 -0.73 -6.56 -3.64
C LEU A 183 -0.67 -5.03 -3.63
N ILE A 184 -0.59 -4.38 -2.47
CA ILE A 184 -0.44 -2.91 -2.40
C ILE A 184 0.82 -2.47 -3.13
N VAL A 185 1.95 -3.14 -2.87
CA VAL A 185 3.24 -2.82 -3.50
C VAL A 185 3.15 -2.95 -5.02
N GLN A 186 2.47 -3.99 -5.52
CA GLN A 186 2.30 -4.22 -6.96
C GLN A 186 1.28 -3.29 -7.63
N VAL A 187 0.23 -2.88 -6.94
CA VAL A 187 -0.80 -2.00 -7.50
C VAL A 187 -0.37 -0.54 -7.45
N ALA A 188 0.25 -0.12 -6.34
CA ALA A 188 0.74 1.24 -6.19
C ALA A 188 2.01 1.49 -7.01
N SER A 189 2.77 0.43 -7.34
CA SER A 189 4.05 0.46 -8.05
C SER A 189 4.87 1.69 -7.65
N PRO A 190 5.27 1.83 -6.37
CA PRO A 190 5.83 3.07 -5.88
C PRO A 190 7.09 3.49 -6.64
N TRP A 191 7.81 2.55 -7.25
CA TRP A 191 8.93 2.77 -8.19
C TRP A 191 8.56 3.45 -9.52
N THR A 192 7.28 3.73 -9.78
CA THR A 192 6.83 4.52 -10.94
C THR A 192 6.48 5.95 -10.58
N GLN A 193 6.54 6.31 -9.29
CA GLN A 193 6.16 7.62 -8.80
C GLN A 193 7.35 8.59 -8.83
N PRO A 194 7.14 9.90 -9.07
CA PRO A 194 8.22 10.89 -9.14
C PRO A 194 9.06 11.01 -7.86
N TRP A 195 8.50 10.65 -6.70
CA TRP A 195 9.21 10.71 -5.41
C TRP A 195 10.12 9.51 -5.15
N TRP A 196 10.12 8.49 -6.02
CA TRP A 196 10.91 7.27 -5.79
C TRP A 196 12.40 7.51 -6.05
N PRO A 197 13.30 7.03 -5.17
CA PRO A 197 14.74 7.23 -5.34
C PRO A 197 15.25 6.74 -6.70
N GLY A 198 16.03 7.58 -7.38
CA GLY A 198 16.64 7.27 -8.68
C GLY A 198 15.77 7.57 -9.90
N ARG A 199 14.63 8.25 -9.75
CA ARG A 199 13.84 8.78 -10.86
C ARG A 199 14.05 10.29 -10.97
N ASP A 200 14.89 10.68 -11.91
CA ASP A 200 15.08 12.09 -12.26
C ASP A 200 13.99 12.52 -13.26
N GLU A 201 12.89 13.06 -12.77
CA GLU A 201 11.77 13.52 -13.59
C GLU A 201 11.59 15.03 -13.53
N ALA A 202 11.20 15.65 -14.64
CA ALA A 202 10.92 17.08 -14.67
C ALA A 202 9.55 17.35 -14.06
N SER A 203 9.53 18.21 -13.03
CA SER A 203 8.31 18.71 -12.40
C SER A 203 7.57 19.73 -13.28
N ARG A 204 8.32 20.49 -14.09
CA ARG A 204 7.82 21.55 -14.97
C ARG A 204 8.71 21.75 -16.21
N LEU A 205 8.11 22.26 -17.28
CA LEU A 205 8.86 22.73 -18.46
C LEU A 205 9.18 24.23 -18.32
N PRO A 206 10.32 24.70 -18.85
CA PRO A 206 10.58 26.13 -19.00
C PRO A 206 9.52 26.77 -19.92
N GLY A 207 9.37 28.11 -19.82
CA GLY A 207 8.53 28.86 -20.75
C GLY A 207 8.97 28.57 -22.18
N GLY A 208 8.00 28.28 -23.07
CA GLY A 208 8.29 27.59 -24.33
C GLY A 208 9.45 28.17 -25.14
N CYS A 209 9.50 29.50 -25.27
CA CYS A 209 10.51 30.16 -26.09
C CYS A 209 11.69 30.72 -25.27
N ALA A 210 11.67 30.53 -23.94
CA ALA A 210 12.74 30.91 -23.02
C ALA A 210 13.82 29.81 -22.86
N VAL A 211 13.70 28.72 -23.62
CA VAL A 211 14.64 27.57 -23.60
C VAL A 211 16.01 27.89 -24.19
N LEU A 212 16.11 28.95 -24.97
CA LEU A 212 17.35 29.44 -25.57
C LEU A 212 17.50 30.92 -25.20
N ASP A 213 18.67 31.29 -24.70
CA ASP A 213 18.98 32.70 -24.51
C ASP A 213 19.14 33.42 -25.86
N GLN A 214 19.01 34.75 -25.85
CA GLN A 214 19.05 35.54 -27.08
C GLN A 214 20.38 35.43 -27.83
N ALA A 215 21.50 35.23 -27.12
CA ALA A 215 22.82 35.10 -27.73
C ALA A 215 22.98 33.76 -28.46
N ALA A 216 22.50 32.67 -27.86
CA ALA A 216 22.42 31.36 -28.49
C ALA A 216 21.49 31.39 -29.70
N LEU A 217 20.29 31.96 -29.55
CA LEU A 217 19.33 32.08 -30.65
C LEU A 217 19.89 32.87 -31.84
N ALA A 218 20.48 34.04 -31.59
CA ALA A 218 21.04 34.89 -32.64
C ALA A 218 22.18 34.21 -33.43
N ARG A 219 22.88 33.25 -32.82
CA ARG A 219 23.92 32.45 -33.48
C ARG A 219 23.35 31.51 -34.55
N TYR A 220 22.19 30.92 -34.30
CA TYR A 220 21.58 29.91 -35.17
C TYR A 220 20.52 30.47 -36.11
N VAL A 221 19.83 31.54 -35.69
CA VAL A 221 18.81 32.24 -36.48
C VAL A 221 19.09 33.75 -36.40
N PRO A 222 20.04 34.26 -37.22
CA PRO A 222 20.34 35.69 -37.24
C PRO A 222 19.11 36.51 -37.59
N GLY A 223 18.86 37.58 -36.82
CA GLY A 223 17.69 38.45 -36.99
C GLY A 223 16.39 37.88 -36.42
N ALA A 224 16.41 36.72 -35.75
CA ALA A 224 15.25 36.24 -35.01
C ALA A 224 14.83 37.29 -33.97
N PRO A 225 13.54 37.68 -33.93
CA PRO A 225 13.05 38.50 -32.84
C PRO A 225 13.36 37.79 -31.53
N ALA A 226 13.72 38.56 -30.49
CA ALA A 226 13.70 38.01 -29.16
C ALA A 226 12.35 37.35 -28.95
N ALA A 227 12.37 36.15 -28.36
CA ALA A 227 11.14 35.46 -28.02
C ALA A 227 10.26 36.47 -27.27
N GLY A 228 9.24 36.98 -27.97
CA GLY A 228 8.23 37.78 -27.30
C GLY A 228 7.62 36.89 -26.23
N ASP A 229 7.00 37.50 -25.22
CA ASP A 229 6.08 36.82 -24.32
C ASP A 229 4.86 36.32 -25.13
N GLY A 230 5.08 35.42 -26.09
CA GLY A 230 4.05 34.60 -26.70
C GLY A 230 3.30 33.96 -25.55
N PRO A 231 1.96 33.91 -25.67
CA PRO A 231 1.06 33.93 -24.53
C PRO A 231 1.63 33.07 -23.43
N VAL A 232 1.91 33.71 -22.29
CA VAL A 232 2.04 33.05 -20.99
C VAL A 232 0.69 32.37 -20.79
N GLY A 233 0.50 31.24 -21.46
CA GLY A 233 -0.43 30.22 -21.08
C GLY A 233 0.11 29.77 -19.75
N ALA A 234 -0.39 30.42 -18.71
CA ALA A 234 -0.31 30.02 -17.31
C ALA A 234 -0.87 28.60 -17.11
N ASP A 235 -1.42 27.99 -18.15
CA ASP A 235 -1.60 26.56 -18.23
C ASP A 235 -0.25 25.88 -18.22
N ALA A 236 0.01 25.13 -17.16
CA ALA A 236 1.04 24.12 -17.02
C ALA A 236 0.84 23.00 -18.07
N SER A 237 0.77 23.36 -19.36
CA SER A 237 0.61 22.42 -20.45
C SER A 237 1.87 21.57 -20.54
N ASP A 238 1.62 20.27 -20.63
CA ASP A 238 2.62 19.23 -20.82
C ASP A 238 3.27 19.28 -22.21
N ASP A 239 2.89 20.23 -23.08
CA ASP A 239 3.49 20.46 -24.40
C ASP A 239 3.75 21.96 -24.60
N ARG A 240 4.94 22.29 -25.10
CA ARG A 240 5.41 23.64 -25.44
C ARG A 240 6.10 23.60 -26.78
N THR A 241 5.61 24.38 -27.74
CA THR A 241 6.21 24.48 -29.08
C THR A 241 6.61 25.92 -29.36
N CYS A 242 7.82 26.12 -29.89
CA CYS A 242 8.33 27.39 -30.36
C CYS A 242 8.97 27.24 -31.73
N ALA A 243 8.87 28.30 -32.53
CA ALA A 243 9.43 28.36 -33.86
C ALA A 243 9.99 29.75 -34.13
N TRP A 244 11.18 29.81 -34.72
CA TRP A 244 11.87 31.02 -35.14
C TRP A 244 12.17 30.93 -36.64
N GLY A 245 11.85 32.00 -37.37
CA GLY A 245 12.04 32.09 -38.81
C GLY A 245 12.17 33.53 -39.25
N THR A 246 12.42 33.72 -40.55
CA THR A 246 12.36 35.02 -41.23
C THR A 246 10.97 35.21 -41.83
N ASP A 247 10.51 36.46 -41.98
CA ASP A 247 9.11 36.85 -42.24
C ASP A 247 8.39 36.15 -43.43
N HIS A 248 9.12 35.48 -44.34
CA HIS A 248 8.57 34.88 -45.55
C HIS A 248 9.07 33.45 -45.88
N GLY A 249 9.51 32.65 -44.89
CA GLY A 249 9.99 31.28 -45.13
C GLY A 249 9.57 30.26 -44.04
N PRO A 250 9.79 28.95 -44.25
CA PRO A 250 9.62 27.95 -43.19
C PRO A 250 10.51 28.30 -41.99
N PRO A 251 10.11 27.95 -40.75
CA PRO A 251 10.91 28.26 -39.58
C PRO A 251 12.30 27.64 -39.70
N LYS A 252 13.33 28.45 -39.49
CA LYS A 252 14.73 27.99 -39.47
C LYS A 252 15.00 27.12 -38.26
N LEU A 253 14.30 27.35 -37.15
CA LEU A 253 14.41 26.56 -35.93
C LEU A 253 13.04 26.35 -35.30
N GLY A 254 12.64 25.09 -35.14
CA GLY A 254 11.50 24.67 -34.33
C GLY A 254 11.99 23.87 -33.11
N VAL A 255 11.43 24.16 -31.95
CA VAL A 255 11.66 23.41 -30.70
C VAL A 255 10.32 23.02 -30.11
N GLN A 256 10.14 21.74 -29.85
CA GLN A 256 8.99 21.20 -29.12
C GLN A 256 9.49 20.47 -27.86
N LEU A 257 8.95 20.84 -26.70
CA LEU A 257 9.13 20.13 -25.44
C LEU A 257 7.81 19.50 -25.04
N GLU A 258 7.81 18.18 -24.86
CA GLU A 258 6.67 17.43 -24.34
C GLU A 258 7.08 16.73 -23.03
N ARG A 259 6.36 17.01 -21.95
CA ARG A 259 6.51 16.38 -20.65
C ARG A 259 5.34 15.42 -20.42
N SER A 260 5.65 14.16 -20.20
CA SER A 260 4.64 13.23 -19.72
C SER A 260 4.41 13.45 -18.21
N SER A 261 3.17 13.77 -17.80
CA SER A 261 2.79 13.86 -16.39
C SER A 261 2.11 12.59 -15.86
N ARG A 262 1.74 11.67 -16.75
CA ARG A 262 1.02 10.43 -16.45
C ARG A 262 1.69 9.25 -17.14
N GLY A 263 1.51 8.07 -16.56
CA GLY A 263 2.02 6.84 -17.14
C GLY A 263 1.18 6.24 -18.27
N ILE A 264 1.60 5.05 -18.72
CA ILE A 264 0.86 4.20 -19.65
C ILE A 264 0.38 2.95 -18.89
N GLY A 265 -0.94 2.76 -18.84
CA GLY A 265 -1.56 1.56 -18.28
C GLY A 265 -1.34 1.38 -16.77
N ALA A 266 -1.69 0.20 -16.27
CA ALA A 266 -1.47 -0.18 -14.88
C ALA A 266 0.00 -0.58 -14.68
N GLY A 267 0.80 0.31 -14.09
CA GLY A 267 2.19 0.04 -13.72
C GLY A 267 3.27 0.72 -14.57
N GLY A 268 2.91 1.54 -15.56
CA GLY A 268 3.85 2.45 -16.23
C GLY A 268 3.86 3.82 -15.56
N GLY A 269 5.03 4.44 -15.41
CA GLY A 269 5.19 5.83 -14.96
C GLY A 269 5.34 6.82 -16.12
N ALA A 270 5.53 8.09 -15.78
CA ALA A 270 5.65 9.18 -16.76
C ALA A 270 6.85 9.01 -17.70
N SER A 271 8.00 8.57 -17.18
CA SER A 271 9.19 8.27 -17.99
C SER A 271 8.95 7.14 -19.01
N GLU A 272 8.19 6.11 -18.64
CA GLU A 272 7.84 5.00 -19.52
C GLU A 272 6.91 5.48 -20.64
N ARG A 273 6.02 6.44 -20.36
CA ARG A 273 5.23 7.12 -21.39
C ARG A 273 6.10 7.91 -22.36
N ALA A 274 7.03 8.69 -21.85
CA ALA A 274 7.98 9.44 -22.66
C ALA A 274 8.85 8.51 -23.52
N HIS A 275 9.27 7.35 -22.99
CA HIS A 275 10.00 6.33 -23.74
C HIS A 275 9.17 5.81 -24.93
N HIS A 276 7.90 5.47 -24.70
CA HIS A 276 7.01 5.02 -25.77
C HIS A 276 6.83 6.11 -26.84
N LEU A 277 6.62 7.36 -26.45
CA LEU A 277 6.50 8.49 -27.38
C LEU A 277 7.80 8.74 -28.15
N PHE A 278 8.96 8.58 -27.50
CA PHE A 278 10.27 8.65 -28.14
C PHE A 278 10.38 7.60 -29.25
N ARG A 279 10.02 6.33 -28.98
CA ARG A 279 10.05 5.26 -29.99
C ARG A 279 9.21 5.60 -31.22
N LEU A 280 7.96 6.02 -31.01
CA LEU A 280 7.06 6.39 -32.09
C LEU A 280 7.62 7.52 -32.97
N ARG A 281 8.21 8.55 -32.35
CA ARG A 281 8.84 9.65 -33.11
C ARG A 281 10.14 9.22 -33.75
N ALA A 282 10.97 8.46 -33.05
CA ALA A 282 12.25 7.99 -33.56
C ALA A 282 12.07 7.18 -34.84
N ASP A 283 11.14 6.23 -34.82
CA ASP A 283 10.83 5.37 -35.97
C ASP A 283 10.27 6.17 -37.16
N ALA A 284 9.56 7.27 -36.89
CA ALA A 284 8.96 8.11 -37.93
C ALA A 284 9.92 9.16 -38.52
N THR A 285 10.93 9.62 -37.76
CA THR A 285 11.64 10.87 -38.11
C THR A 285 13.16 10.82 -38.12
N CYS A 286 13.80 9.83 -37.54
CA CYS A 286 15.26 9.86 -37.37
C CYS A 286 15.85 8.44 -37.27
N PRO A 287 16.43 7.91 -38.36
CA PRO A 287 16.88 6.51 -38.41
C PRO A 287 18.17 6.25 -37.60
N SER A 288 18.96 7.28 -37.31
CA SER A 288 20.25 7.14 -36.65
C SER A 288 20.16 7.46 -35.16
N ARG A 289 20.62 6.55 -34.30
CA ARG A 289 20.76 6.81 -32.86
C ARG A 289 21.94 7.74 -32.59
N THR A 290 21.80 8.64 -31.61
CA THR A 290 22.81 9.62 -31.24
C THR A 290 23.10 9.52 -29.74
N PRO A 291 24.09 8.73 -29.30
CA PRO A 291 24.37 8.57 -27.88
C PRO A 291 24.89 9.86 -27.24
N GLY A 292 24.63 10.04 -25.93
CA GLY A 292 25.25 11.09 -25.11
C GLY A 292 24.52 12.44 -25.01
N LEU A 293 23.35 12.60 -25.64
CA LEU A 293 22.53 13.84 -25.54
C LEU A 293 21.47 13.80 -24.44
N GLY A 294 21.10 12.62 -23.98
CA GLY A 294 20.08 12.34 -22.97
C GLY A 294 20.08 10.85 -22.66
N ASP A 295 18.98 10.32 -22.13
CA ASP A 295 18.82 8.88 -21.93
C ASP A 295 18.76 8.16 -23.29
N GLU A 296 18.03 8.77 -24.23
CA GLU A 296 17.87 8.29 -25.60
C GLU A 296 17.83 9.47 -26.55
N ALA A 297 18.46 9.33 -27.72
CA ALA A 297 18.37 10.34 -28.76
C ALA A 297 18.54 9.74 -30.16
N CYS A 298 17.97 10.41 -31.13
CA CYS A 298 18.10 10.10 -32.55
C CYS A 298 18.35 11.38 -33.35
N THR A 299 18.89 11.23 -34.55
CA THR A 299 19.04 12.34 -35.51
C THR A 299 18.68 11.87 -36.91
N GLY A 300 17.87 12.66 -37.61
CA GLY A 300 17.56 12.54 -39.03
C GLY A 300 18.03 13.79 -39.75
N VAL A 301 18.46 13.65 -41.00
CA VAL A 301 18.84 14.80 -41.83
C VAL A 301 18.29 14.57 -43.23
N ASP A 302 17.56 15.55 -43.74
CA ASP A 302 17.01 15.57 -45.09
C ASP A 302 17.58 16.80 -45.83
N GLY A 303 17.63 16.76 -47.16
CA GLY A 303 18.09 17.88 -48.01
C GLY A 303 19.34 17.56 -48.83
N ASP A 304 19.64 18.41 -49.81
CA ASP A 304 20.72 18.24 -50.78
C ASP A 304 21.72 19.41 -50.68
N GLY A 305 23.01 19.06 -50.67
CA GLY A 305 24.18 19.93 -50.74
C GLY A 305 24.20 21.17 -49.84
N ASP A 306 23.51 22.22 -50.28
CA ASP A 306 23.60 23.58 -49.77
C ASP A 306 22.49 23.95 -48.79
N GLN A 307 21.45 23.11 -48.66
CA GLN A 307 20.41 23.29 -47.65
C GLN A 307 20.02 21.95 -47.03
N ALA A 308 20.17 21.86 -45.72
CA ALA A 308 19.82 20.67 -44.96
C ALA A 308 18.84 20.99 -43.83
N ARG A 309 17.91 20.07 -43.61
CA ARG A 309 16.98 20.03 -42.49
C ARG A 309 17.41 18.90 -41.56
N ALA A 310 17.92 19.26 -40.40
CA ALA A 310 18.29 18.31 -39.36
C ALA A 310 17.20 18.27 -38.29
N ARG A 311 16.73 17.06 -37.96
CA ARG A 311 15.79 16.80 -36.88
C ARG A 311 16.45 15.95 -35.80
N VAL A 312 16.35 16.40 -34.56
CA VAL A 312 16.88 15.69 -33.39
C VAL A 312 15.75 15.47 -32.40
N VAL A 313 15.57 14.22 -31.96
CA VAL A 313 14.66 13.91 -30.85
C VAL A 313 15.50 13.37 -29.70
N VAL A 314 15.31 13.92 -28.51
CA VAL A 314 16.02 13.54 -27.29
C VAL A 314 14.99 13.26 -26.20
N ARG A 315 15.19 12.19 -25.43
CA ARG A 315 14.44 11.90 -24.21
C ARG A 315 15.37 11.96 -23.00
N ARG A 316 14.89 12.55 -21.92
CA ARG A 316 15.47 12.41 -20.57
C ARG A 316 14.34 12.34 -19.55
N GLY A 317 14.33 11.29 -18.73
CA GLY A 317 13.23 11.02 -17.80
C GLY A 317 11.87 11.03 -18.52
N ASN A 318 10.96 11.88 -18.05
CA ASN A 318 9.62 12.10 -18.59
C ASN A 318 9.52 13.20 -19.66
N VAL A 319 10.63 13.78 -20.12
CA VAL A 319 10.64 14.88 -21.11
C VAL A 319 11.18 14.40 -22.45
N LEU A 320 10.50 14.82 -23.51
CA LEU A 320 10.88 14.66 -24.90
C LEU A 320 11.15 16.04 -25.50
N VAL A 321 12.32 16.21 -26.11
CA VAL A 321 12.72 17.42 -26.84
C VAL A 321 12.84 17.07 -28.31
N THR A 322 12.12 17.79 -29.17
CA THR A 322 12.25 17.70 -30.62
C THR A 322 12.78 19.02 -31.15
N VAL A 323 13.93 18.99 -31.81
CA VAL A 323 14.53 20.13 -32.51
C VAL A 323 14.44 19.88 -34.00
N ASP A 324 13.92 20.84 -34.74
CA ASP A 324 13.85 20.86 -36.19
C ASP A 324 14.62 22.09 -36.69
N TYR A 325 15.76 21.88 -37.32
CA TYR A 325 16.67 22.96 -37.71
C TYR A 325 16.93 22.92 -39.21
N THR A 326 16.64 24.02 -39.90
CA THR A 326 16.89 24.20 -41.33
C THR A 326 17.98 25.25 -41.52
N ALA A 327 19.10 24.85 -42.11
CA ALA A 327 20.25 25.71 -42.36
C ALA A 327 20.66 25.68 -43.84
N ALA A 328 21.20 26.81 -44.31
CA ALA A 328 21.88 26.90 -45.62
C ALA A 328 23.34 26.41 -45.48
N GLU A 329 23.49 25.19 -44.97
CA GLU A 329 24.76 24.55 -44.70
C GLU A 329 24.71 23.05 -45.02
N PRO A 330 25.86 22.39 -45.24
CA PRO A 330 25.92 20.95 -45.44
C PRO A 330 25.30 20.15 -44.30
N ALA A 331 24.68 19.02 -44.63
CA ALA A 331 24.00 18.10 -43.71
C ALA A 331 24.77 17.78 -42.42
N ALA A 332 26.10 17.60 -42.50
CA ALA A 332 26.93 17.30 -41.34
C ALA A 332 26.98 18.45 -40.31
N ARG A 333 27.03 19.71 -40.78
CA ARG A 333 27.03 20.88 -39.89
C ARG A 333 25.64 21.12 -39.30
N ALA A 334 24.60 21.08 -40.13
CA ALA A 334 23.21 21.19 -39.67
C ALA A 334 22.87 20.15 -38.58
N SER A 335 23.32 18.91 -38.75
CA SER A 335 23.18 17.84 -37.77
C SER A 335 23.91 18.12 -36.46
N SER A 336 25.16 18.59 -36.54
CA SER A 336 25.95 18.96 -35.36
C SER A 336 25.31 20.10 -34.57
N ASP A 337 24.81 21.12 -35.28
CA ASP A 337 24.17 22.28 -34.67
C ASP A 337 22.82 21.95 -34.06
N ALA A 338 22.00 21.15 -34.74
CA ALA A 338 20.73 20.66 -34.19
C ALA A 338 20.95 19.84 -32.91
N ARG A 339 22.00 19.02 -32.84
CA ARG A 339 22.37 18.27 -31.63
C ARG A 339 22.80 19.20 -30.50
N ARG A 340 23.60 20.23 -30.81
CA ARG A 340 24.03 21.23 -29.84
C ARG A 340 22.83 22.02 -29.29
N LEU A 341 21.92 22.44 -30.17
CA LEU A 341 20.67 23.09 -29.80
C LEU A 341 19.81 22.19 -28.90
N ALA A 342 19.67 20.90 -29.23
CA ALA A 342 18.93 19.96 -28.39
C ALA A 342 19.55 19.80 -27.01
N GLY A 343 20.89 19.77 -26.90
CA GLY A 343 21.59 19.77 -25.62
C GLY A 343 21.37 21.03 -24.80
N LEU A 344 21.40 22.21 -25.43
CA LEU A 344 21.10 23.49 -24.77
C LEU A 344 19.66 23.54 -24.25
N VAL A 345 18.69 23.18 -25.10
CA VAL A 345 17.27 23.12 -24.71
C VAL A 345 17.08 22.14 -23.55
N LEU A 346 17.65 20.94 -23.62
CA LEU A 346 17.53 19.96 -22.55
C LEU A 346 18.15 20.43 -21.23
N SER A 347 19.27 21.17 -21.30
CA SER A 347 19.92 21.73 -20.11
C SER A 347 19.10 22.82 -19.41
N SER A 348 18.13 23.44 -20.11
CA SER A 348 17.20 24.40 -19.52
C SER A 348 16.08 23.75 -18.70
N VAL A 349 15.90 22.42 -18.82
CA VAL A 349 14.88 21.67 -18.09
C VAL A 349 15.43 21.26 -16.72
N THR A 350 14.65 21.52 -15.66
CA THR A 350 14.99 21.10 -14.29
C THR A 350 14.43 19.69 -14.02
N PHE A 351 15.29 18.79 -13.54
CA PHE A 351 14.94 17.44 -13.11
C PHE A 351 15.16 17.36 -11.59
N GLU A 352 14.23 16.74 -10.88
CA GLU A 352 14.22 16.62 -9.41
C GLU A 352 14.31 15.16 -8.95
#